data_AF-A0A6V6ZBX2-F1
#
_entry.id   AF-A0A6V6ZBX2-F1
#
_cell.length_a   1.000
_cell.length_b   1.000
_cell.length_c   1.000
_cell.angle_alpha   90.00
_cell.angle_beta   90.00
_cell.angle_gamma   90.00
#
_symmetry.space_group_name_H-M   'P 1'
#
loop_
_entity.id
_entity.type
_entity.pdbx_description
1 polymer ?
#
loop_
_entity_poly.entity_id
_entity_poly.type
_entity_poly.pdbx_seq_one_letter_code
_entity_poly.pdbx_strand_id
1 'polypeptide(L)'
;MELNFLFQRVQLLDNHKVKEKYLRNLVYSLIIINIWTLYCLFSSYEKQVFYGFMLQKYFLKSVAAAVFFGTSIIVLRLILYKLVRFQNILKSNFVYSFLGVLNLWLFAIWLIVIFMRVNTFGFFDSFEILIFTSPLLISTFIFTDLYIYRLVYF
;
A
#
# COMPACT_ATOMS: atom_id res chain seq x y z
N MET A 1 7.56 -39.20 16.08
CA MET A 1 7.87 -37.96 16.82
C MET A 1 8.83 -37.07 16.03
N GLU A 2 9.94 -37.61 15.50
CA GLU A 2 10.91 -36.86 14.66
C GLU A 2 10.33 -36.29 13.35
N LEU A 3 9.38 -36.99 12.72
CA LEU A 3 8.77 -36.52 11.48
C LEU A 3 7.97 -35.22 11.66
N ASN A 4 7.23 -35.10 12.78
CA ASN A 4 6.52 -33.87 13.13
C ASN A 4 7.49 -32.73 13.43
N PHE A 5 8.64 -33.04 14.05
CA PHE A 5 9.68 -32.05 14.32
C PHE A 5 10.35 -31.52 13.04
N LEU A 6 10.61 -32.39 12.06
CA LEU A 6 11.13 -31.99 10.75
C LEU A 6 10.12 -31.14 9.97
N PHE A 7 8.85 -31.54 9.95
CA PHE A 7 7.78 -30.75 9.34
C PHE A 7 7.68 -29.34 9.96
N GLN A 8 7.75 -29.26 11.29
CA GLN A 8 7.70 -28.00 12.01
C GLN A 8 8.91 -27.10 11.69
N ARG A 9 10.12 -27.67 11.58
CA ARG A 9 11.32 -26.92 11.17
C ARG A 9 11.23 -26.40 9.73
N VAL A 10 10.73 -27.20 8.79
CA VAL A 10 10.56 -26.78 7.39
C VAL A 10 9.55 -25.64 7.29
N GLN A 11 8.42 -25.72 8.00
CA GLN A 11 7.44 -24.63 8.06
C GLN A 11 8.02 -23.34 8.67
N LEU A 12 8.83 -23.46 9.75
CA LEU A 12 9.49 -22.32 10.38
C LEU A 12 10.50 -21.63 9.43
N LEU A 13 11.28 -22.43 8.69
CA LEU A 13 12.25 -21.93 7.71
C LEU A 13 11.57 -21.23 6.52
N ASP A 14 10.47 -21.79 6.01
CA ASP A 14 9.69 -21.17 4.94
C ASP A 14 9.04 -19.87 5.40
N ASN A 15 8.51 -19.82 6.61
CA ASN A 15 7.98 -18.60 7.21
C ASN A 15 9.05 -17.50 7.36
N HIS A 16 10.27 -17.88 7.73
CA HIS A 16 11.40 -16.93 7.81
C HIS A 16 11.75 -16.34 6.43
N LYS A 17 11.86 -17.19 5.40
CA LYS A 17 12.16 -16.76 4.02
C LYS A 17 11.08 -15.84 3.44
N VAL A 18 9.80 -16.15 3.69
CA VAL A 18 8.68 -15.31 3.27
C VAL A 18 8.71 -13.95 3.97
N LYS A 19 9.03 -13.92 5.28
CA LYS A 19 9.17 -12.69 6.06
C LYS A 19 10.28 -11.79 5.52
N GLU A 20 11.46 -12.36 5.27
CA GLU A 20 12.60 -11.62 4.73
C GLU A 20 12.28 -11.02 3.36
N LYS A 21 11.64 -11.80 2.48
CA LYS A 21 11.21 -11.33 1.15
C LYS A 21 10.19 -10.20 1.24
N TYR A 22 9.21 -10.29 2.14
CA TYR A 22 8.24 -9.23 2.38
C TYR A 22 8.89 -7.95 2.90
N LEU A 23 9.76 -8.03 3.92
CA LEU A 23 10.47 -6.87 4.45
C LEU A 23 11.32 -6.18 3.38
N ARG A 24 12.04 -6.97 2.58
CA ARG A 24 12.79 -6.47 1.43
C ARG A 24 11.88 -5.75 0.42
N ASN A 25 10.71 -6.32 0.11
CA ASN A 25 9.74 -5.69 -0.78
C ASN A 25 9.21 -4.36 -0.21
N LEU A 26 8.98 -4.26 1.11
CA LEU A 26 8.59 -3.00 1.74
C LEU A 26 9.68 -1.94 1.60
N VAL A 27 10.94 -2.30 1.85
CA VAL A 27 12.08 -1.37 1.72
C VAL A 27 12.18 -0.86 0.28
N TYR A 28 12.11 -1.74 -0.72
CA TYR A 28 12.09 -1.32 -2.12
C TYR A 28 10.89 -0.44 -2.47
N SER A 29 9.72 -0.73 -1.88
CA SER A 29 8.52 0.08 -2.08
C SER A 29 8.71 1.50 -1.57
N LEU A 30 9.28 1.66 -0.37
CA LEU A 30 9.61 2.96 0.20
C LEU A 30 10.61 3.73 -0.67
N ILE A 31 11.65 3.07 -1.17
CA ILE A 31 12.65 3.71 -2.04
C ILE A 31 11.97 4.24 -3.32
N ILE A 32 11.17 3.41 -3.99
CA ILE A 32 10.48 3.79 -5.23
C ILE A 32 9.47 4.93 -4.99
N ILE A 33 8.73 4.88 -3.89
CA ILE A 33 7.79 5.93 -3.51
C ILE A 33 8.52 7.26 -3.29
N ASN A 34 9.67 7.25 -2.61
CA ASN A 34 10.47 8.46 -2.41
C ASN A 34 10.98 9.03 -3.75
N ILE A 35 11.50 8.18 -4.64
CA ILE A 35 11.92 8.60 -5.99
C ILE A 35 10.74 9.22 -6.75
N TRP A 36 9.56 8.60 -6.70
CA TRP A 36 8.34 9.11 -7.32
C TRP A 36 7.94 10.49 -6.75
N THR A 37 7.96 10.65 -5.42
CA THR A 37 7.61 11.93 -4.79
C THR A 37 8.56 13.05 -5.19
N LEU A 38 9.87 12.77 -5.23
CA LEU A 38 10.88 13.72 -5.69
C LEU A 38 10.64 14.08 -7.16
N TYR A 39 10.37 13.10 -8.01
CA TYR A 39 10.04 13.34 -9.42
C TYR A 39 8.82 14.27 -9.58
N CYS A 40 7.72 14.02 -8.84
CA CYS A 40 6.55 14.90 -8.87
C CYS A 40 6.87 16.32 -8.41
N LEU A 41 7.74 16.46 -7.40
CA LEU A 41 8.18 17.76 -6.88
C LEU A 41 9.02 18.53 -7.91
N PHE A 42 10.04 17.90 -8.50
CA PHE A 42 10.87 18.54 -9.52
C PHE A 42 10.12 18.84 -10.81
N SER A 43 9.27 17.93 -11.29
CA SER A 43 8.46 18.14 -12.49
C SER A 43 7.47 19.30 -12.33
N SER A 44 6.99 19.53 -11.11
CA SER A 44 6.15 20.69 -10.80
C SER A 44 6.96 21.99 -10.78
N TYR A 45 8.27 21.93 -10.50
CA TYR A 45 9.15 23.10 -10.41
C TYR A 45 9.57 23.67 -11.78
N GLU A 46 9.62 22.85 -12.83
CA GLU A 46 9.99 23.33 -14.17
C GLU A 46 8.88 24.19 -14.83
N LYS A 47 7.63 24.04 -14.41
CA LYS A 47 6.47 24.70 -15.02
C LYS A 47 6.04 25.90 -14.16
N GLN A 48 6.79 26.99 -14.31
CA GLN A 48 6.86 28.15 -13.39
C GLN A 48 5.56 28.90 -13.06
N VAL A 49 4.42 28.59 -13.70
CA VAL A 49 3.21 29.44 -13.61
C VAL A 49 2.18 28.91 -12.59
N PHE A 50 2.20 27.63 -12.22
CA PHE A 50 1.20 27.07 -11.29
C PHE A 50 1.71 25.88 -10.46
N TYR A 51 2.76 26.09 -9.66
CA TYR A 51 3.39 25.05 -8.84
C TYR A 51 2.40 24.24 -7.98
N GLY A 52 1.56 24.93 -7.21
CA GLY A 52 0.59 24.27 -6.31
C GLY A 52 -0.48 23.46 -7.05
N PHE A 53 -1.00 23.98 -8.16
CA PHE A 53 -2.05 23.32 -8.94
C PHE A 53 -1.53 22.06 -9.64
N MET A 54 -0.29 22.10 -10.15
CA MET A 54 0.31 20.94 -10.81
C MET A 54 0.58 19.82 -9.81
N LEU A 55 1.11 20.16 -8.63
CA LEU A 55 1.38 19.22 -7.54
C LEU A 55 0.07 18.57 -7.04
N GLN A 56 -0.99 19.36 -6.89
CA GLN A 56 -2.33 18.88 -6.55
C GLN A 56 -2.89 17.92 -7.61
N LYS A 57 -2.70 18.23 -8.90
CA LYS A 57 -3.14 17.36 -10.00
C LYS A 57 -2.38 16.03 -10.02
N TYR A 58 -1.06 16.05 -9.80
CA TYR A 58 -0.28 14.81 -9.67
C TYR A 58 -0.72 13.98 -8.46
N PHE A 59 -1.00 14.64 -7.33
CA PHE A 59 -1.51 13.97 -6.14
C PHE A 59 -2.87 13.30 -6.39
N LEU A 60 -3.85 14.03 -6.94
CA LEU A 60 -5.18 13.50 -7.27
C LEU A 60 -5.10 12.30 -8.23
N LYS A 61 -4.28 12.39 -9.27
CA LYS A 61 -4.06 11.27 -10.20
C LYS A 61 -3.43 10.07 -9.50
N SER A 62 -2.47 10.31 -8.61
CA SER A 62 -1.81 9.25 -7.84
C SER A 62 -2.79 8.55 -6.89
N VAL A 63 -3.66 9.29 -6.21
CA VAL A 63 -4.73 8.74 -5.36
C VAL A 63 -5.70 7.91 -6.19
N ALA A 64 -6.23 8.46 -7.29
CA ALA A 64 -7.17 7.74 -8.15
C ALA A 64 -6.56 6.43 -8.69
N ALA A 65 -5.30 6.47 -9.15
CA ALA A 65 -4.59 5.27 -9.61
C ALA A 65 -4.37 4.27 -8.48
N ALA A 66 -3.91 4.71 -7.31
CA ALA A 66 -3.65 3.84 -6.16
C ALA A 66 -4.92 3.16 -5.64
N VAL A 67 -6.05 3.88 -5.63
CA VAL A 67 -7.35 3.34 -5.27
C VAL A 67 -7.81 2.33 -6.32
N PHE A 68 -7.71 2.64 -7.62
CA PHE A 68 -8.07 1.71 -8.69
C PHE A 68 -7.26 0.42 -8.65
N PHE A 69 -5.92 0.51 -8.57
CA PHE A 69 -5.06 -0.67 -8.50
C PHE A 69 -5.19 -1.41 -7.17
N GLY A 70 -5.33 -0.69 -6.05
CA GLY A 70 -5.52 -1.26 -4.72
C GLY A 70 -6.83 -2.02 -4.58
N THR A 71 -7.94 -1.46 -5.05
CA THR A 71 -9.23 -2.17 -5.10
C THR A 71 -9.16 -3.38 -6.03
N SER A 72 -8.57 -3.23 -7.23
CA SER A 72 -8.41 -4.33 -8.18
C SER A 72 -7.64 -5.51 -7.59
N ILE A 73 -6.57 -5.25 -6.83
CA ILE A 73 -5.77 -6.31 -6.21
C ILE A 73 -6.49 -6.98 -5.04
N ILE A 74 -7.31 -6.23 -4.29
CA ILE A 74 -8.17 -6.78 -3.24
C ILE A 74 -9.27 -7.67 -3.84
N VAL A 75 -9.92 -7.24 -4.93
CA VAL A 75 -10.91 -8.06 -5.64
C VAL A 75 -10.26 -9.34 -6.16
N LEU A 76 -9.08 -9.24 -6.79
CA LEU A 76 -8.32 -10.40 -7.23
C LEU A 76 -7.98 -11.34 -6.05
N ARG A 77 -7.62 -10.78 -4.90
CA ARG A 77 -7.36 -11.53 -3.66
C ARG A 77 -8.60 -12.30 -3.20
N LEU A 78 -9.78 -11.68 -3.22
CA LEU A 78 -11.04 -12.30 -2.83
C LEU A 78 -11.46 -13.43 -3.78
N ILE A 79 -11.32 -13.23 -5.10
CA ILE A 79 -11.62 -14.26 -6.11
C ILE A 79 -10.69 -15.48 -5.93
N LEU A 80 -9.39 -15.24 -5.71
CA LEU A 80 -8.39 -16.29 -5.56
C LEU A 80 -8.34 -16.90 -4.15
N TYR A 81 -9.17 -16.45 -3.21
CA TYR A 81 -9.14 -16.90 -1.81
C TYR A 81 -9.29 -18.41 -1.65
N LYS A 82 -10.05 -19.09 -2.52
CA LYS A 82 -10.25 -20.54 -2.47
C LYS A 82 -9.02 -21.37 -2.88
N LEU A 83 -8.00 -20.75 -3.49
CA LEU A 83 -6.82 -21.45 -4.01
C LEU A 83 -5.61 -21.19 -3.10
N VAL A 84 -5.37 -22.10 -2.13
CA VAL A 84 -4.28 -22.01 -1.13
C VAL A 84 -2.91 -21.71 -1.76
N ARG A 85 -2.60 -22.30 -2.93
CA ARG A 85 -1.35 -22.06 -3.68
C ARG A 85 -1.18 -20.60 -4.11
N PHE A 86 -2.27 -19.94 -4.53
CA PHE A 86 -2.23 -18.54 -4.98
C PHE A 86 -2.17 -17.56 -3.81
N GLN A 87 -2.57 -17.97 -2.61
CA GLN A 87 -2.50 -17.12 -1.44
C GLN A 87 -1.05 -16.71 -1.11
N ASN A 88 -0.10 -17.64 -1.21
CA ASN A 88 1.32 -17.39 -0.91
C ASN A 88 2.03 -16.61 -2.02
N ILE A 89 1.61 -16.82 -3.28
CA ILE A 89 2.15 -16.11 -4.44
C ILE A 89 1.81 -14.62 -4.34
N LEU A 90 0.56 -14.28 -4.03
CA LEU A 90 0.14 -12.87 -3.94
C LEU A 90 0.85 -12.13 -2.78
N LYS A 91 0.95 -12.76 -1.61
CA LYS A 91 1.59 -12.15 -0.42
C LYS A 91 3.09 -11.93 -0.60
N SER A 92 3.76 -12.82 -1.32
CA SER A 92 5.19 -12.69 -1.61
C SER A 92 5.48 -11.79 -2.82
N ASN A 93 4.45 -11.27 -3.48
CA ASN A 93 4.58 -10.39 -4.63
C ASN A 93 4.90 -8.96 -4.19
N PHE A 94 5.90 -8.37 -4.85
CA PHE A 94 6.29 -6.98 -4.64
C PHE A 94 5.12 -6.03 -4.85
N VAL A 95 4.31 -6.22 -5.90
CA VAL A 95 3.20 -5.33 -6.26
C VAL A 95 2.17 -5.23 -5.13
N TYR A 96 1.89 -6.34 -4.44
CA TYR A 96 0.92 -6.36 -3.35
C TYR A 96 1.41 -5.54 -2.14
N SER A 97 2.68 -5.72 -1.76
CA SER A 97 3.29 -4.92 -0.69
C SER A 97 3.42 -3.44 -1.09
N PHE A 98 3.82 -3.18 -2.33
CA PHE A 98 3.97 -1.84 -2.88
C PHE A 98 2.66 -1.06 -2.85
N LEU A 99 1.54 -1.66 -3.27
CA LEU A 99 0.23 -0.99 -3.22
C LEU A 99 -0.21 -0.69 -1.78
N GLY A 100 0.10 -1.56 -0.82
CA GLY A 100 -0.16 -1.30 0.60
C GLY A 100 0.60 -0.07 1.12
N VAL A 101 1.91 0.01 0.82
CA VAL A 101 2.76 1.14 1.22
C VAL A 101 2.38 2.42 0.48
N LEU A 102 2.10 2.35 -0.83
CA LEU A 102 1.69 3.50 -1.64
C LEU A 102 0.40 4.12 -1.12
N ASN A 103 -0.60 3.30 -0.81
CA ASN A 103 -1.86 3.78 -0.26
C ASN A 103 -1.69 4.39 1.14
N LEU A 104 -0.84 3.80 2.00
CA LEU A 104 -0.50 4.38 3.30
C LEU A 104 0.17 5.75 3.15
N TRP A 105 1.12 5.84 2.21
CA TRP A 105 1.88 7.06 1.95
C TRP A 105 0.99 8.18 1.42
N LEU A 106 0.11 7.89 0.47
CA LEU A 106 -0.86 8.85 -0.05
C LEU A 106 -1.84 9.32 1.04
N PHE A 107 -2.25 8.44 1.95
CA PHE A 107 -3.04 8.82 3.11
C PHE A 107 -2.28 9.74 4.07
N ALA A 108 -0.99 9.48 4.32
CA ALA A 108 -0.15 10.36 5.14
C ALA A 108 -0.02 11.77 4.52
N ILE A 109 0.19 11.86 3.20
CA ILE A 109 0.18 13.14 2.48
C ILE A 109 -1.17 13.84 2.64
N TRP A 110 -2.28 13.09 2.52
CA TRP A 110 -3.61 13.66 2.70
C TRP A 110 -3.81 14.23 4.11
N LEU A 111 -3.36 13.54 5.16
CA LEU A 111 -3.39 14.07 6.53
C LEU A 111 -2.64 15.40 6.65
N ILE A 112 -1.44 15.49 6.06
CA ILE A 112 -0.66 16.74 6.04
C ILE A 112 -1.47 17.85 5.36
N VAL A 113 -2.12 17.56 4.23
CA VAL A 113 -2.96 18.52 3.50
C VAL A 113 -4.14 18.96 4.37
N ILE A 114 -4.81 18.04 5.09
CA ILE A 114 -5.88 18.42 6.03
C ILE A 114 -5.33 19.35 7.11
N PHE A 115 -4.24 19.00 7.79
CA PHE A 115 -3.68 19.83 8.85
C PHE A 115 -3.28 21.22 8.37
N MET A 116 -2.75 21.33 7.15
CA MET A 116 -2.45 22.62 6.54
C MET A 116 -3.72 23.42 6.19
N ARG A 117 -4.78 22.76 5.76
CA ARG A 117 -6.04 23.38 5.31
C ARG A 117 -7.03 23.66 6.45
N VAL A 118 -6.89 23.01 7.60
CA VAL A 118 -7.67 23.30 8.82
C VAL A 118 -7.48 24.76 9.27
N ASN A 119 -6.38 25.42 8.87
CA ASN A 119 -6.16 26.85 9.11
C ASN A 119 -6.83 27.78 8.06
N THR A 120 -7.40 27.25 6.98
CA THR A 120 -7.95 28.02 5.85
C THR A 120 -9.23 27.38 5.33
N PHE A 121 -10.33 27.65 6.03
CA PHE A 121 -11.76 27.54 5.65
C PHE A 121 -12.18 26.53 4.56
N GLY A 122 -13.05 25.59 4.95
CA GLY A 122 -13.95 24.83 4.07
C GLY A 122 -14.07 23.35 4.45
N PHE A 123 -15.25 22.90 4.86
CA PHE A 123 -15.54 21.48 5.04
C PHE A 123 -15.32 20.73 3.72
N PHE A 124 -14.63 19.58 3.76
CA PHE A 124 -14.51 18.70 2.60
C PHE A 124 -15.90 18.16 2.24
N ASP A 125 -16.22 18.11 0.94
CA ASP A 125 -17.42 17.41 0.49
C ASP A 125 -17.31 15.91 0.83
N SER A 126 -18.45 15.28 1.13
CA SER A 126 -18.52 13.85 1.51
C SER A 126 -17.83 12.92 0.50
N PHE A 127 -17.82 13.30 -0.77
CA PHE A 127 -17.15 12.56 -1.84
C PHE A 127 -15.62 12.64 -1.75
N GLU A 128 -15.08 13.81 -1.41
CA GLU A 128 -13.64 13.98 -1.21
C GLU A 128 -13.18 13.16 -0.01
N ILE A 129 -13.92 13.21 1.10
CA ILE A 129 -13.62 12.42 2.30
C ILE A 129 -13.59 10.93 1.97
N LEU A 130 -14.56 10.42 1.20
CA LEU A 130 -14.61 9.02 0.79
C LEU A 130 -13.38 8.62 -0.05
N ILE A 131 -13.06 9.40 -1.09
CA ILE A 131 -11.92 9.11 -1.96
C ILE A 131 -10.62 9.12 -1.16
N PHE A 132 -10.43 10.08 -0.26
CA PHE A 132 -9.17 10.23 0.46
C PHE A 132 -9.03 9.34 1.69
N THR A 133 -10.13 8.80 2.23
CA THR A 133 -10.09 7.77 3.28
C THR A 133 -9.93 6.35 2.71
N SER A 134 -10.29 6.13 1.45
CA SER A 134 -10.15 4.81 0.81
C SER A 134 -8.71 4.23 0.77
N PRO A 135 -7.62 5.02 0.61
CA PRO A 135 -6.26 4.50 0.70
C PRO A 135 -5.95 3.91 2.09
N LEU A 136 -6.51 4.47 3.17
CA LEU A 136 -6.34 3.90 4.50
C LEU A 136 -7.01 2.52 4.60
N LEU A 137 -8.24 2.38 4.10
CA LEU A 137 -8.95 1.10 4.11
C LEU A 137 -8.21 0.03 3.27
N ILE A 138 -7.73 0.41 2.09
CA ILE A 138 -6.96 -0.50 1.22
C ILE A 138 -5.66 -0.91 1.91
N SER A 139 -4.94 0.05 2.48
CA SER A 139 -3.67 -0.20 3.14
C SER A 139 -3.83 -1.11 4.37
N THR A 140 -4.82 -0.81 5.22
CA THR A 140 -5.11 -1.63 6.41
C THR A 140 -5.53 -3.04 6.02
N PHE A 141 -6.35 -3.23 4.98
CA PHE A 141 -6.69 -4.56 4.46
C PHE A 141 -5.45 -5.33 3.99
N ILE A 142 -4.57 -4.69 3.20
CA ILE A 142 -3.36 -5.34 2.68
C ILE A 142 -2.40 -5.71 3.82
N PHE A 143 -2.17 -4.80 4.78
CA PHE A 143 -1.28 -5.09 5.90
C PHE A 143 -1.85 -6.13 6.87
N THR A 144 -3.16 -6.11 7.13
CA THR A 144 -3.81 -7.14 7.93
C THR A 144 -3.76 -8.51 7.24
N ASP A 145 -4.01 -8.61 5.94
CA ASP A 145 -3.85 -9.87 5.21
C ASP A 145 -2.39 -10.37 5.27
N LEU A 146 -1.41 -9.48 5.13
CA LEU A 146 0.01 -9.85 5.25
C LEU A 146 0.37 -10.33 6.67
N TYR A 147 -0.22 -9.74 7.71
CA TYR A 147 0.08 -10.08 9.11
C TYR A 147 -0.71 -11.30 9.63
N ILE A 148 -2.00 -11.44 9.28
CA ILE A 148 -2.90 -12.50 9.76
C ILE A 148 -2.49 -13.90 9.27
N TYR A 149 -1.66 -14.01 8.23
CA TYR A 149 -1.04 -15.30 7.84
C TYR A 149 -0.27 -15.96 9.00
N ARG A 150 0.08 -15.19 10.03
CA ARG A 150 0.79 -15.67 11.23
C ARG A 150 -0.08 -16.43 12.24
N LEU A 151 -1.42 -16.32 12.18
CA LEU A 151 -2.33 -16.85 13.21
C LEU A 151 -3.11 -18.10 12.80
N VAL A 152 -3.28 -18.38 11.50
CA VAL A 152 -4.13 -19.50 11.02
C VAL A 152 -3.33 -20.81 10.83
N TYR A 153 -2.00 -20.77 10.98
CA TYR A 153 -1.11 -21.94 10.89
C TYR A 153 -0.34 -22.23 12.18
N PHE A 154 -0.94 -21.90 13.33
CA PHE A 154 -0.48 -22.35 14.65
C PHE A 154 -1.46 -23.35 15.24
#